data_AF-A0A9P6V4L1-F1
#
_entry.id   AF-A0A9P6V4L1-F1
#
_cell.length_a   1.000
_cell.length_b   1.000
_cell.length_c   1.000
_cell.angle_alpha   90.00
_cell.angle_beta   90.00
_cell.angle_gamma   90.00
#
_symmetry.space_group_name_H-M   'P 1'
#
loop_
_entity.id
_entity.type
_entity.pdbx_description
1 polymer ?
#
loop_
_entity_poly.entity_id
_entity_poly.type
_entity_poly.pdbx_seq_one_letter_code
_entity_poly.pdbx_strand_id
1 'polypeptide(L)'
;MHSWGYAAKAAMLTPNGRNLDLLQKFKLFLDNDLAPYLPPLPRAINPQNAISDYLRAIHTHAIGEIIKNSAGGVAFDPQHIQYCLTVPAMWTDAAKGVMRQTAIQAGLIQPSDPPHRLLLVSEPEAAAMYCEKKCEQFNLRHGDRFMICDAGGGTVDLIVFQVDYSSGTRALKEVTRGSGASCGSGFLDENFSMLVRHKLQRYDLQPKAWAQIMEEFVFMHKPQFDGDDDAFIQMPSSVGNLVDLDMRLEDGLLAISAQEMRELVFDPVVNQ
;
A
#
# COMPACT_ATOMS: atom_id res chain seq x y z
N MET A 1 9.82 17.52 3.92
CA MET A 1 9.76 16.12 4.42
C MET A 1 10.96 15.82 5.32
N HIS A 2 10.76 15.26 6.53
CA HIS A 2 11.83 14.90 7.48
C HIS A 2 12.50 13.56 7.12
N SER A 3 11.70 12.53 6.87
CA SER A 3 12.14 11.19 6.47
C SER A 3 11.04 10.50 5.63
N TRP A 4 11.37 9.38 4.99
CA TRP A 4 10.45 8.59 4.15
C TRP A 4 10.64 7.09 4.38
N GLY A 5 9.68 6.27 3.93
CA GLY A 5 9.74 4.81 4.06
C GLY A 5 9.83 4.33 5.52
N TYR A 6 10.63 3.29 5.76
CA TYR A 6 10.84 2.76 7.11
C TYR A 6 11.45 3.77 8.08
N ALA A 7 12.30 4.68 7.61
CA ALA A 7 12.89 5.73 8.44
C ALA A 7 11.84 6.74 8.94
N ALA A 8 10.74 6.96 8.20
CA ALA A 8 9.62 7.75 8.69
C ALA A 8 8.89 7.06 9.84
N LYS A 9 8.62 5.76 9.73
CA LYS A 9 8.02 4.96 10.80
C LYS A 9 8.90 4.93 12.05
N ALA A 10 10.21 4.67 11.88
CA ALA A 10 11.16 4.63 12.98
C ALA A 10 11.28 5.99 13.69
N ALA A 11 11.24 7.11 12.95
CA ALA A 11 11.30 8.45 13.54
C ALA A 11 10.14 8.73 14.51
N MET A 12 8.95 8.20 14.24
CA MET A 12 7.79 8.32 15.12
C MET A 12 7.98 7.64 16.48
N LEU A 13 8.85 6.63 16.56
CA LEU A 13 9.15 5.90 17.80
C LEU A 13 10.21 6.59 18.66
N THR A 14 10.85 7.64 18.15
CA THR A 14 11.85 8.42 18.90
C THR A 14 11.19 9.46 19.79
N PRO A 15 11.87 10.00 20.83
CA PRO A 15 11.33 11.09 21.66
C PRO A 15 10.89 12.33 20.88
N ASN A 16 11.49 12.58 19.70
CA ASN A 16 11.15 13.70 18.83
C ASN A 16 9.94 13.42 17.92
N GLY A 17 9.48 12.16 17.85
CA GLY A 17 8.34 11.74 17.03
C GLY A 17 7.05 12.50 17.33
N ARG A 18 6.87 12.97 18.58
CA ARG A 18 5.71 13.79 19.00
C ARG A 18 5.58 15.13 18.26
N ASN A 19 6.66 15.61 17.64
CA ASN A 19 6.69 16.86 16.88
C ASN A 19 6.53 16.63 15.36
N LEU A 20 6.38 15.37 14.95
CA LEU A 20 6.30 14.94 13.56
C LEU A 20 4.89 14.43 13.25
N ASP A 21 4.47 14.62 12.00
CA ASP A 21 3.26 14.03 11.46
C ASP A 21 3.63 12.90 10.51
N LEU A 22 3.04 11.71 10.71
CA LEU A 22 3.19 10.59 9.81
C LEU A 22 2.10 10.64 8.74
N LEU A 23 2.49 10.89 7.49
CA LEU A 23 1.57 10.83 6.35
C LEU A 23 1.49 9.40 5.82
N GLN A 24 0.29 8.86 5.72
CA GLN A 24 0.02 7.51 5.19
C GLN A 24 -1.14 7.56 4.21
N LYS A 25 -1.21 6.57 3.31
CA LYS A 25 -2.33 6.38 2.37
C LYS A 25 -2.66 7.60 1.49
N PHE A 26 -1.74 8.57 1.37
CA PHE A 26 -1.98 9.83 0.66
C PHE A 26 -2.20 9.64 -0.86
N LYS A 27 -1.76 8.52 -1.46
CA LYS A 27 -2.09 8.15 -2.86
C LYS A 27 -3.59 7.93 -3.06
N LEU A 28 -4.31 7.47 -2.02
CA LEU A 28 -5.75 7.17 -2.11
C LEU A 28 -6.61 8.42 -2.31
N PHE A 29 -6.10 9.62 -2.01
CA PHE A 29 -6.81 10.86 -2.30
C PHE A 29 -6.94 11.18 -3.79
N LEU A 30 -6.25 10.45 -4.66
CA LEU A 30 -6.44 10.56 -6.11
C LEU A 30 -7.59 9.68 -6.63
N ASP A 31 -8.15 8.83 -5.79
CA ASP A 31 -9.41 8.13 -6.06
C ASP A 31 -10.58 9.06 -5.74
N ASN A 32 -11.32 9.48 -6.77
CA ASN A 32 -12.42 10.43 -6.63
C ASN A 32 -13.60 9.88 -5.80
N ASP A 33 -13.80 8.57 -5.81
CA ASP A 33 -14.92 7.93 -5.12
C ASP A 33 -14.60 7.75 -3.64
N LEU A 34 -13.32 7.55 -3.30
CA LEU A 34 -12.87 7.38 -1.93
C LEU A 34 -12.49 8.70 -1.24
N ALA A 35 -11.88 9.64 -1.97
CA ALA A 35 -11.33 10.87 -1.39
C ALA A 35 -12.29 11.67 -0.48
N PRO A 36 -13.62 11.78 -0.78
CA PRO A 36 -14.56 12.47 0.10
C PRO A 36 -14.73 11.84 1.50
N TYR A 37 -14.40 10.55 1.64
CA TYR A 37 -14.57 9.78 2.88
C TYR A 37 -13.26 9.60 3.65
N LEU A 38 -12.11 10.01 3.08
CA LEU A 38 -10.83 9.92 3.75
C LEU A 38 -10.67 11.02 4.82
N PRO A 39 -10.09 10.70 5.98
CA PRO A 39 -9.74 11.72 6.96
C PRO A 39 -8.71 12.69 6.36
N PRO A 40 -8.84 14.01 6.58
CA PRO A 40 -7.93 14.98 5.98
C PRO A 40 -6.47 14.73 6.42
N LEU A 41 -5.53 14.97 5.51
CA LEU A 41 -4.11 14.90 5.85
C LEU A 41 -3.76 15.95 6.94
N PRO A 42 -2.86 15.62 7.88
CA PRO A 42 -2.37 16.54 8.89
C PRO A 42 -1.97 17.90 8.32
N ARG A 43 -2.28 18.97 9.06
CA ARG A 43 -1.97 20.36 8.70
C ARG A 43 -2.50 20.81 7.33
N ALA A 44 -3.56 20.17 6.83
CA ALA A 44 -4.15 20.44 5.51
C ALA A 44 -3.12 20.34 4.37
N ILE A 45 -2.16 19.42 4.49
CA ILE A 45 -1.19 19.14 3.42
C ILE A 45 -1.93 18.68 2.18
N ASN A 46 -1.62 19.27 1.03
CA ASN A 46 -2.15 18.85 -0.25
C ASN A 46 -1.62 17.44 -0.59
N PRO A 47 -2.49 16.45 -0.92
CA PRO A 47 -2.07 15.09 -1.25
C PRO A 47 -1.06 15.02 -2.40
N GLN A 48 -1.21 15.86 -3.43
CA GLN A 48 -0.28 15.94 -4.55
C GLN A 48 1.15 16.29 -4.08
N ASN A 49 1.27 17.22 -3.13
CA ASN A 49 2.57 17.59 -2.57
C ASN A 49 3.18 16.44 -1.78
N ALA A 50 2.38 15.70 -1.01
CA ALA A 50 2.85 14.52 -0.28
C ALA A 50 3.35 13.42 -1.22
N ILE A 51 2.61 13.14 -2.31
CA ILE A 51 3.03 12.18 -3.34
C ILE A 51 4.31 12.67 -4.03
N SER A 52 4.40 13.96 -4.37
CA SER A 52 5.58 14.54 -5.02
C SER A 52 6.82 14.43 -4.16
N ASP A 53 6.73 14.79 -2.87
CA ASP A 53 7.84 14.67 -1.92
C ASP A 53 8.31 13.22 -1.78
N TYR A 54 7.38 12.27 -1.70
CA TYR A 54 7.70 10.84 -1.61
C TYR A 54 8.37 10.32 -2.89
N LEU A 55 7.83 10.64 -4.07
CA LEU A 55 8.41 10.27 -5.37
C LEU A 55 9.81 10.88 -5.55
N ARG A 56 10.01 12.14 -5.14
CA ARG A 56 11.32 12.80 -5.19
C ARG A 56 12.35 12.08 -4.32
N ALA A 57 11.93 11.59 -3.15
CA ALA A 57 12.78 10.81 -2.26
C ALA A 57 13.24 9.50 -2.91
N ILE A 58 12.29 8.75 -3.49
CA ILE A 58 12.56 7.50 -4.21
C ILE A 58 13.51 7.77 -5.38
N HIS A 59 13.18 8.77 -6.19
CA HIS A 59 13.97 9.14 -7.37
C HIS A 59 15.40 9.54 -6.99
N THR A 60 15.56 10.43 -6.02
CA THR A 60 16.89 10.85 -5.54
C THR A 60 17.72 9.66 -5.06
N HIS A 61 17.10 8.74 -4.31
CA HIS A 61 17.77 7.54 -3.83
C HIS A 61 18.16 6.60 -4.99
N ALA A 62 17.23 6.26 -5.88
CA ALA A 62 17.46 5.35 -7.00
C ALA A 62 18.54 5.88 -7.95
N ILE A 63 18.49 7.16 -8.30
CA ILE A 63 19.49 7.82 -9.15
C ILE A 63 20.86 7.81 -8.46
N GLY A 64 20.91 8.11 -7.16
CA GLY A 64 22.14 8.03 -6.38
C GLY A 64 22.78 6.64 -6.40
N GLU A 65 21.97 5.58 -6.23
CA GLU A 65 22.44 4.20 -6.30
C GLU A 65 22.90 3.81 -7.71
N ILE A 66 22.18 4.23 -8.76
CA ILE A 66 22.61 3.97 -10.15
C ILE A 66 23.96 4.64 -10.40
N ILE A 67 24.14 5.90 -10.02
CA ILE A 67 25.41 6.63 -10.23
C ILE A 67 26.57 5.96 -9.48
N LYS A 68 26.36 5.60 -8.20
CA LYS A 68 27.38 4.90 -7.40
C LYS A 68 27.80 3.58 -8.03
N ASN A 69 26.84 2.80 -8.52
CA ASN A 69 27.09 1.48 -9.11
C ASN A 69 27.55 1.54 -10.58
N SER A 70 27.41 2.69 -11.25
CA SER A 70 27.87 2.93 -12.64
C SER A 70 29.32 3.39 -12.74
N ALA A 71 30.07 3.41 -11.62
CA ALA A 71 31.47 3.86 -11.53
C ALA A 71 32.49 3.07 -12.39
N GLY A 72 32.03 2.15 -13.26
CA GLY A 72 32.81 1.41 -14.25
C GLY A 72 32.86 2.02 -15.67
N GLY A 73 32.35 3.24 -15.89
CA GLY A 73 32.66 4.03 -17.10
C GLY A 73 31.54 4.24 -18.12
N VAL A 74 30.29 3.89 -17.84
CA VAL A 74 29.15 4.32 -18.68
C VAL A 74 28.65 5.66 -18.15
N ALA A 75 28.70 6.70 -18.99
CA ALA A 75 28.12 7.99 -18.68
C ALA A 75 26.61 7.82 -18.47
N PHE A 76 26.16 8.01 -17.24
CA PHE A 76 24.75 8.05 -16.91
C PHE A 76 24.16 9.38 -17.35
N ASP A 77 23.31 9.36 -18.38
CA ASP A 77 22.53 10.53 -18.79
C ASP A 77 21.08 10.38 -18.30
N PRO A 78 20.63 11.20 -17.32
CA PRO A 78 19.25 11.19 -16.84
C PRO A 78 18.20 11.38 -17.95
N GLN A 79 18.58 12.03 -19.07
CA GLN A 79 17.67 12.28 -20.20
C GLN A 79 17.26 11.00 -20.93
N HIS A 80 18.07 9.93 -20.87
CA HIS A 80 17.78 8.65 -21.52
C HIS A 80 16.93 7.70 -20.69
N ILE A 81 16.55 8.07 -19.47
CA ILE A 81 15.70 7.22 -18.63
C ILE A 81 14.28 7.21 -19.20
N GLN A 82 13.61 6.08 -19.19
CA GLN A 82 12.16 6.02 -19.36
C GLN A 82 11.56 5.58 -18.04
N TYR A 83 10.64 6.37 -17.51
CA TYR A 83 9.91 6.04 -16.30
C TYR A 83 8.61 5.32 -16.65
N CYS A 84 8.34 4.23 -15.96
CA CYS A 84 7.05 3.53 -15.99
C CYS A 84 6.47 3.57 -14.58
N LEU A 85 5.43 4.37 -14.36
CA LEU A 85 4.73 4.43 -13.08
C LEU A 85 3.43 3.65 -13.19
N THR A 86 3.23 2.69 -12.29
CA THR A 86 2.00 1.94 -12.22
C THR A 86 0.92 2.73 -11.48
N VAL A 87 -0.32 2.68 -11.99
CA VAL A 87 -1.49 3.32 -11.39
C VAL A 87 -2.66 2.34 -11.35
N PRO A 88 -3.60 2.50 -10.41
CA PRO A 88 -4.79 1.65 -10.38
C PRO A 88 -5.62 1.76 -11.67
N ALA A 89 -6.21 0.65 -12.13
CA ALA A 89 -6.89 0.61 -13.42
C ALA A 89 -8.18 1.44 -13.45
N MET A 90 -8.86 1.56 -12.31
CA MET A 90 -10.09 2.33 -12.14
C MET A 90 -9.87 3.85 -12.13
N TRP A 91 -8.61 4.33 -12.09
CA TRP A 91 -8.35 5.77 -12.07
C TRP A 91 -8.83 6.48 -13.32
N THR A 92 -9.50 7.62 -13.10
CA THR A 92 -9.92 8.55 -14.15
C THR A 92 -8.71 9.20 -14.84
N ASP A 93 -8.92 9.73 -16.05
CA ASP A 93 -7.87 10.48 -16.75
C ASP A 93 -7.42 11.73 -16.00
N ALA A 94 -8.31 12.33 -15.19
CA ALA A 94 -7.96 13.44 -14.30
C ALA A 94 -6.96 12.99 -13.22
N ALA A 95 -7.21 11.86 -12.55
CA ALA A 95 -6.29 11.30 -11.54
C ALA A 95 -4.93 10.93 -12.15
N LYS A 96 -4.93 10.32 -13.35
CA LYS A 96 -3.71 10.05 -14.13
C LYS A 96 -2.96 11.34 -14.49
N GLY A 97 -3.69 12.39 -14.85
CA GLY A 97 -3.15 13.73 -15.10
C GLY A 97 -2.46 14.33 -13.86
N VAL A 98 -3.10 14.21 -12.69
CA VAL A 98 -2.50 14.65 -11.42
C VAL A 98 -1.22 13.88 -11.12
N MET A 99 -1.20 12.55 -11.31
CA MET A 99 0.01 11.75 -11.13
C MET A 99 1.15 12.18 -12.08
N ARG A 100 0.84 12.48 -13.34
CA ARG A 100 1.83 13.02 -14.29
C ARG A 100 2.39 14.36 -13.81
N GLN A 101 1.54 15.27 -13.37
CA GLN A 101 1.97 16.57 -12.83
C GLN A 101 2.81 16.42 -11.56
N THR A 102 2.49 15.42 -10.74
CA THR A 102 3.23 15.08 -9.52
C THR A 102 4.62 14.55 -9.84
N ALA A 103 4.75 13.69 -10.86
CA ALA A 103 6.03 13.18 -11.33
C ALA A 103 6.94 14.30 -11.86
N ILE A 104 6.36 15.30 -12.55
CA ILE A 104 7.08 16.52 -12.96
C ILE A 104 7.56 17.29 -11.73
N GLN A 105 6.67 17.57 -10.76
CA GLN A 105 7.03 18.28 -9.52
C GLN A 105 8.10 17.53 -8.70
N ALA A 106 8.08 16.19 -8.75
CA ALA A 106 9.05 15.34 -8.08
C ALA A 106 10.42 15.29 -8.78
N GLY A 107 10.53 15.82 -10.00
CA GLY A 107 11.78 15.88 -10.76
C GLY A 107 12.10 14.61 -11.55
N LEU A 108 11.13 13.71 -11.75
CA LEU A 108 11.32 12.51 -12.60
C LEU A 108 11.48 12.92 -14.07
N ILE A 109 10.62 13.82 -14.53
CA ILE A 109 10.59 14.34 -15.91
C ILE A 109 10.41 15.87 -15.92
N GLN A 110 10.73 16.51 -17.03
CA GLN A 110 10.47 17.93 -17.25
C GLN A 110 9.16 18.15 -18.03
N PRO A 111 8.52 19.34 -17.92
CA PRO A 111 7.34 19.65 -18.73
C PRO A 111 7.58 19.58 -20.24
N SER A 112 8.81 19.87 -20.68
CA SER A 112 9.23 19.82 -22.09
C SER A 112 9.65 18.42 -22.55
N ASP A 113 9.71 17.43 -21.65
CA ASP A 113 10.10 16.08 -22.02
C ASP A 113 9.04 15.47 -22.96
N PRO A 114 9.45 14.67 -23.96
CA PRO A 114 8.52 13.99 -24.84
C PRO A 114 7.62 13.02 -24.04
N PRO A 115 6.37 12.76 -24.48
CA PRO A 115 5.41 11.97 -23.69
C PRO A 115 5.91 10.59 -23.25
N HIS A 116 6.75 9.94 -24.06
CA HIS A 116 7.30 8.60 -23.79
C HIS A 116 8.33 8.57 -22.65
N ARG A 117 8.81 9.72 -22.15
CA ARG A 117 9.70 9.78 -20.98
C ARG A 117 9.02 9.28 -19.70
N LEU A 118 7.70 9.39 -19.63
CA LEU A 118 6.89 8.84 -18.55
C LEU A 118 5.66 8.13 -19.10
N LEU A 119 5.63 6.82 -18.93
CA LEU A 119 4.47 5.97 -19.20
C LEU A 119 3.74 5.71 -17.88
N LEU A 120 2.43 6.00 -17.87
CA LEU A 120 1.54 5.51 -16.83
C LEU A 120 0.97 4.18 -17.33
N VAL A 121 1.21 3.11 -16.59
CA VAL A 121 0.75 1.75 -16.92
C VAL A 121 -0.22 1.33 -15.84
N SER A 122 -1.28 0.58 -16.15
CA SER A 122 -2.09 0.07 -15.06
C SER A 122 -1.33 -1.00 -14.27
N GLU A 123 -1.53 -1.04 -12.95
CA GLU A 123 -1.02 -2.10 -12.07
C GLU A 123 -1.36 -3.51 -12.60
N PRO A 124 -2.63 -3.80 -12.99
CA PRO A 124 -2.97 -5.10 -13.57
C PRO A 124 -2.27 -5.41 -14.91
N GLU A 125 -2.08 -4.44 -15.81
CA GLU A 125 -1.33 -4.68 -17.06
C GLU A 125 0.15 -4.98 -16.79
N ALA A 126 0.76 -4.26 -15.84
CA ALA A 126 2.15 -4.50 -15.45
C ALA A 126 2.32 -5.91 -14.86
N ALA A 127 1.39 -6.33 -14.00
CA ALA A 127 1.35 -7.70 -13.48
C ALA A 127 1.13 -8.73 -14.60
N ALA A 128 0.23 -8.44 -15.55
CA ALA A 128 -0.06 -9.32 -16.68
C ALA A 128 1.15 -9.52 -17.59
N MET A 129 1.89 -8.46 -17.90
CA MET A 129 3.13 -8.58 -18.68
C MET A 129 4.19 -9.43 -17.97
N TYR A 130 4.24 -9.38 -16.64
CA TYR A 130 5.10 -10.29 -15.88
C TYR A 130 4.60 -11.73 -15.97
N CYS A 131 3.30 -11.97 -15.78
CA CYS A 131 2.68 -13.28 -15.90
C CYS A 131 2.84 -13.88 -17.31
N GLU A 132 2.73 -13.07 -18.38
CA GLU A 132 2.95 -13.47 -19.77
C GLU A 132 4.33 -14.12 -19.96
N LYS A 133 5.38 -13.45 -19.50
CA LYS A 133 6.77 -13.96 -19.53
C LYS A 133 6.98 -15.21 -18.66
N LYS A 134 6.09 -15.44 -17.70
CA LYS A 134 6.10 -16.60 -16.81
C LYS A 134 5.10 -17.68 -17.21
N CYS A 135 4.28 -17.48 -18.25
CA CYS A 135 3.23 -18.41 -18.66
C CYS A 135 3.76 -19.81 -18.99
N GLU A 136 4.98 -19.93 -19.51
CA GLU A 136 5.62 -21.23 -19.75
C GLU A 136 5.85 -22.00 -18.45
N GLN A 137 6.18 -21.31 -17.35
CA GLN A 137 6.34 -21.93 -16.03
C GLN A 137 5.00 -22.49 -15.52
N PHE A 138 3.89 -21.89 -15.94
CA PHE A 138 2.53 -22.28 -15.58
C PHE A 138 1.83 -23.14 -16.63
N ASN A 139 2.52 -23.53 -17.72
CA ASN A 139 1.98 -24.32 -18.84
C ASN A 139 0.67 -23.77 -19.45
N LEU A 140 0.48 -22.45 -19.47
CA LEU A 140 -0.72 -21.82 -20.02
C LEU A 140 -0.75 -21.91 -21.55
N ARG A 141 -1.88 -22.36 -22.10
CA ARG A 141 -2.13 -22.65 -23.52
C ARG A 141 -3.07 -21.63 -24.14
N HIS A 142 -3.17 -21.66 -25.47
CA HIS A 142 -4.15 -20.84 -26.19
C HIS A 142 -5.55 -21.03 -25.62
N GLY A 143 -6.26 -19.94 -25.37
CA GLY A 143 -7.61 -19.96 -24.84
C GLY A 143 -7.70 -20.14 -23.33
N ASP A 144 -6.60 -20.49 -22.64
CA ASP A 144 -6.58 -20.53 -21.18
C ASP A 144 -6.79 -19.12 -20.62
N ARG A 145 -7.51 -19.07 -19.50
CA ARG A 145 -7.81 -17.84 -18.79
C ARG A 145 -7.22 -17.89 -17.39
N PHE A 146 -6.73 -16.75 -16.95
CA PHE A 146 -6.27 -16.58 -15.58
C PHE A 146 -6.69 -15.21 -15.05
N MET A 147 -6.85 -15.14 -13.74
CA MET A 147 -7.17 -13.90 -13.03
C MET A 147 -5.91 -13.42 -12.30
N ILE A 148 -5.68 -12.12 -12.35
CA ILE A 148 -4.75 -11.45 -11.46
C ILE A 148 -5.58 -10.84 -10.34
N CYS A 149 -5.23 -11.18 -9.10
CA CYS A 149 -5.78 -10.59 -7.89
C CYS A 149 -4.66 -9.82 -7.20
N ASP A 150 -4.64 -8.49 -7.41
CA ASP A 150 -3.72 -7.58 -6.72
C ASP A 150 -4.42 -7.03 -5.47
N ALA A 151 -4.32 -7.76 -4.37
CA ALA A 151 -4.87 -7.36 -3.08
C ALA A 151 -3.82 -6.60 -2.27
N GLY A 152 -3.65 -5.33 -2.60
CA GLY A 152 -2.67 -4.44 -1.99
C GLY A 152 -3.10 -3.88 -0.62
N GLY A 153 -2.33 -2.91 -0.13
CA GLY A 153 -2.62 -2.25 1.15
C GLY A 153 -3.74 -1.23 1.09
N GLY A 154 -3.96 -0.59 -0.07
CA GLY A 154 -4.97 0.45 -0.24
C GLY A 154 -6.10 0.05 -1.18
N THR A 155 -5.79 -0.68 -2.24
CA THR A 155 -6.75 -1.12 -3.25
C THR A 155 -6.66 -2.63 -3.43
N VAL A 156 -7.76 -3.21 -3.91
CA VAL A 156 -7.81 -4.55 -4.48
C VAL A 156 -8.20 -4.39 -5.94
N ASP A 157 -7.39 -4.91 -6.85
CA ASP A 157 -7.60 -4.84 -8.29
C ASP A 157 -7.67 -6.27 -8.87
N LEU A 158 -8.76 -6.57 -9.58
CA LEU A 158 -9.03 -7.85 -10.23
C LEU A 158 -9.11 -7.68 -11.74
N ILE A 159 -8.42 -8.54 -12.48
CA ILE A 159 -8.51 -8.55 -13.94
C ILE A 159 -8.36 -9.97 -14.49
N VAL A 160 -9.05 -10.26 -15.59
CA VAL A 160 -9.01 -11.57 -16.23
C VAL A 160 -8.40 -11.45 -17.62
N PHE A 161 -7.36 -12.24 -17.87
CA PHE A 161 -6.71 -12.36 -19.15
C PHE A 161 -6.93 -13.73 -19.77
N GLN A 162 -6.94 -13.77 -21.10
CA GLN A 162 -6.89 -14.99 -21.90
C GLN A 162 -5.60 -15.00 -22.71
N VAL A 163 -4.93 -16.15 -22.76
CA VAL A 163 -3.77 -16.35 -23.63
C VAL A 163 -4.23 -16.47 -25.09
N ASP A 164 -3.65 -15.65 -25.96
CA ASP A 164 -3.96 -15.58 -27.38
C ASP A 164 -2.72 -15.91 -28.23
N TYR A 165 -2.89 -16.80 -29.22
CA TYR A 165 -1.89 -17.18 -30.23
C TYR A 165 -2.39 -16.93 -31.65
N SER A 166 -3.53 -16.25 -31.83
CA SER A 166 -4.18 -16.08 -33.14
C SER A 166 -3.31 -15.31 -34.13
N SER A 167 -2.41 -14.44 -33.65
CA SER A 167 -1.44 -13.70 -34.47
C SER A 167 -0.14 -14.47 -34.77
N GLY A 168 -0.03 -15.73 -34.37
CA GLY A 168 1.20 -16.52 -34.45
C GLY A 168 2.26 -16.16 -33.39
N THR A 169 2.00 -15.14 -32.56
CA THR A 169 2.80 -14.75 -31.40
C THR A 169 1.95 -14.83 -30.14
N ARG A 170 2.60 -15.09 -28.98
CA ARG A 170 1.94 -15.04 -27.67
C ARG A 170 1.52 -13.62 -27.33
N ALA A 171 0.26 -13.47 -26.95
CA ALA A 171 -0.27 -12.23 -26.39
C ALA A 171 -1.27 -12.55 -25.26
N LEU A 172 -1.53 -11.54 -24.43
CA LEU A 172 -2.63 -11.58 -23.46
C LEU A 172 -3.75 -10.67 -23.94
N LYS A 173 -4.97 -11.21 -23.93
CA LYS A 173 -6.19 -10.46 -24.24
C LYS A 173 -7.01 -10.30 -22.97
N GLU A 174 -7.32 -9.06 -22.60
CA GLU A 174 -8.25 -8.77 -21.51
C GLU A 174 -9.65 -9.33 -21.87
N VAL A 175 -10.22 -10.12 -20.98
CA VAL A 175 -11.52 -10.78 -21.18
C VAL A 175 -12.67 -9.87 -20.76
N THR A 176 -12.46 -9.12 -19.69
CA THR A 176 -13.40 -8.15 -19.13
C THR A 176 -12.63 -6.97 -18.58
N ARG A 177 -13.26 -5.81 -18.55
CA ARG A 177 -12.72 -4.63 -17.87
C ARG A 177 -12.31 -5.01 -16.44
N GLY A 178 -11.10 -4.65 -16.05
CA GLY A 178 -10.64 -4.79 -14.67
C GLY A 178 -11.62 -4.14 -13.67
N SER A 179 -11.79 -4.79 -12.52
CA SER A 179 -12.57 -4.29 -11.38
C SER A 179 -11.60 -3.90 -10.28
N GLY A 180 -11.84 -2.79 -9.59
CA GLY A 180 -11.00 -2.36 -8.49
C GLY A 180 -11.82 -1.67 -7.42
N ALA A 181 -11.41 -1.83 -6.16
CA ALA A 181 -12.04 -1.19 -5.02
C ALA A 181 -10.98 -0.76 -4.00
N SER A 182 -11.27 0.31 -3.26
CA SER A 182 -10.42 0.83 -2.20
C SER A 182 -10.66 0.06 -0.88
N CYS A 183 -10.40 -1.25 -0.90
CA CYS A 183 -10.65 -2.20 0.20
C CYS A 183 -9.40 -3.05 0.55
N GLY A 184 -8.20 -2.46 0.45
CA GLY A 184 -6.95 -3.18 0.71
C GLY A 184 -6.70 -3.55 2.19
N SER A 185 -5.60 -4.26 2.45
CA SER A 185 -5.27 -4.76 3.79
C SER A 185 -5.07 -3.68 4.87
N GLY A 186 -4.86 -2.43 4.46
CA GLY A 186 -4.73 -1.30 5.38
C GLY A 186 -6.04 -0.88 6.03
N PHE A 187 -7.19 -1.29 5.48
CA PHE A 187 -8.49 -1.11 6.12
C PHE A 187 -8.70 -2.11 7.26
N LEU A 188 -8.12 -3.31 7.15
CA LEU A 188 -8.02 -4.25 8.28
C LEU A 188 -7.27 -3.62 9.46
N ASP A 189 -6.17 -2.91 9.18
CA ASP A 189 -5.38 -2.21 10.21
C ASP A 189 -6.20 -1.11 10.90
N GLU A 190 -7.06 -0.40 10.17
CA GLU A 190 -7.95 0.62 10.74
C GLU A 190 -9.05 0.00 11.60
N ASN A 191 -9.68 -1.07 11.12
CA ASN A 191 -10.71 -1.78 11.87
C ASN A 191 -10.16 -2.38 13.17
N PHE A 192 -8.98 -3.02 13.10
CA PHE A 192 -8.29 -3.52 14.29
C PHE A 192 -7.94 -2.39 15.26
N SER A 193 -7.44 -1.26 14.74
CA SER A 193 -7.20 -0.05 15.53
C SER A 193 -8.48 0.42 16.24
N MET A 194 -9.63 0.42 15.58
CA MET A 194 -10.91 0.79 16.21
C MET A 194 -11.32 -0.20 17.30
N LEU A 195 -11.19 -1.50 17.04
CA LEU A 195 -11.48 -2.56 18.01
C LEU A 195 -10.65 -2.42 19.28
N VAL A 196 -9.32 -2.27 19.14
CA VAL A 196 -8.42 -2.12 20.28
C VAL A 196 -8.67 -0.80 21.01
N ARG A 197 -8.94 0.31 20.31
CA ARG A 197 -9.32 1.58 20.96
C ARG A 197 -10.59 1.45 21.79
N HIS A 198 -11.59 0.73 21.27
CA HIS A 198 -12.84 0.52 21.98
C HIS A 198 -12.63 -0.31 23.26
N LYS A 199 -11.87 -1.41 23.16
CA LYS A 199 -11.50 -2.22 24.33
C LYS A 199 -10.69 -1.37 25.31
N LEU A 200 -9.57 -0.79 24.88
CA LEU A 200 -8.66 -0.07 25.78
C LEU A 200 -9.07 1.39 26.06
N GLN A 201 -10.32 1.78 25.83
CA GLN A 201 -10.80 3.18 25.94
C GLN A 201 -10.61 3.80 27.34
N ARG A 202 -10.49 2.95 28.38
CA ARG A 202 -10.27 3.38 29.77
C ARG A 202 -8.80 3.66 30.09
N TYR A 203 -7.89 3.35 29.17
CA TYR A 203 -6.44 3.48 29.35
C TYR A 203 -5.87 4.54 28.42
N ASP A 204 -5.01 5.40 28.97
CA ASP A 204 -4.27 6.37 28.18
C ASP A 204 -3.00 5.72 27.62
N LEU A 205 -3.12 5.15 26.42
CA LEU A 205 -2.02 4.49 25.75
C LEU A 205 -1.05 5.52 25.16
N GLN A 206 0.20 5.46 25.61
CA GLN A 206 1.27 6.24 25.02
C GLN A 206 1.46 5.87 23.53
N PRO A 207 1.81 6.82 22.64
CA PRO A 207 1.94 6.56 21.20
C PRO A 207 2.86 5.39 20.85
N LYS A 208 3.92 5.18 21.64
CA LYS A 208 4.84 4.05 21.47
C LYS A 208 4.19 2.71 21.77
N ALA A 209 3.37 2.63 22.82
CA ALA A 209 2.63 1.42 23.17
C ALA A 209 1.61 1.09 22.06
N TRP A 210 0.89 2.11 21.59
CA TRP A 210 -0.02 1.97 20.46
C TRP A 210 0.66 1.43 19.20
N ALA A 211 1.82 1.98 18.86
CA ALA A 211 2.58 1.53 17.69
C ALA A 211 3.01 0.06 17.80
N GLN A 212 3.41 -0.40 18.99
CA GLN A 212 3.79 -1.80 19.23
C GLN A 212 2.61 -2.76 19.04
N ILE A 213 1.43 -2.43 19.59
CA ILE A 213 0.21 -3.23 19.42
C ILE A 213 -0.16 -3.35 17.94
N MET A 214 -0.15 -2.23 17.21
CA MET A 214 -0.45 -2.23 15.78
C MET A 214 0.59 -3.00 14.96
N GLU A 215 1.88 -2.90 15.30
CA GLU A 215 2.95 -3.61 14.63
C GLU A 215 2.83 -5.13 14.83
N GLU A 216 2.54 -5.57 16.06
CA GLU A 216 2.28 -6.97 16.37
C GLU A 216 1.10 -7.50 15.55
N PHE A 217 -0.01 -6.77 15.50
CA PHE A 217 -1.15 -7.17 14.67
C PHE A 217 -0.76 -7.28 13.18
N VAL A 218 -0.14 -6.24 12.62
CA VAL A 218 0.17 -6.18 11.19
C VAL A 218 1.11 -7.30 10.74
N PHE A 219 2.10 -7.66 11.55
CA PHE A 219 3.16 -8.60 11.16
C PHE A 219 2.98 -10.01 11.71
N MET A 220 2.26 -10.20 12.81
CA MET A 220 2.14 -11.51 13.46
C MET A 220 0.73 -12.09 13.30
N HIS A 221 -0.31 -11.31 13.63
CA HIS A 221 -1.68 -11.84 13.71
C HIS A 221 -2.42 -11.74 12.37
N LYS A 222 -2.37 -10.60 11.69
CA LYS A 222 -3.05 -10.38 10.42
C LYS A 222 -2.64 -11.39 9.33
N PRO A 223 -1.35 -11.72 9.13
CA PRO A 223 -0.94 -12.68 8.09
C PRO A 223 -1.25 -14.14 8.44
N GLN A 224 -1.48 -14.45 9.71
CA GLN A 224 -1.72 -15.82 10.20
C GLN A 224 -3.20 -16.10 10.47
N PHE A 225 -4.06 -15.09 10.35
CA PHE A 225 -5.48 -15.23 10.65
C PHE A 225 -6.15 -16.21 9.70
N ASP A 226 -6.65 -17.31 10.25
CA ASP A 226 -7.37 -18.37 9.53
C ASP A 226 -8.89 -18.28 9.73
N GLY A 227 -9.33 -17.43 10.67
CA GLY A 227 -10.73 -17.27 11.03
C GLY A 227 -11.16 -18.10 12.22
N ASP A 228 -10.35 -19.03 12.74
CA ASP A 228 -10.78 -19.99 13.75
C ASP A 228 -10.12 -19.77 15.11
N ASP A 229 -8.84 -19.37 15.13
CA ASP A 229 -8.08 -19.19 16.36
C ASP A 229 -8.22 -17.78 16.97
N ASP A 230 -8.33 -17.73 18.30
CA ASP A 230 -8.28 -16.49 19.08
C ASP A 230 -6.88 -15.85 18.96
N ALA A 231 -6.83 -14.52 18.81
CA ALA A 231 -5.59 -13.76 18.78
C ALA A 231 -5.23 -13.29 20.20
N PHE A 232 -3.97 -13.47 20.58
CA PHE A 232 -3.44 -13.03 21.88
C PHE A 232 -2.39 -11.94 21.65
N ILE A 233 -2.76 -10.69 21.95
CA ILE A 233 -1.89 -9.53 21.74
C ILE A 233 -1.11 -9.22 23.00
N GLN A 234 0.22 -9.20 22.92
CA GLN A 234 1.05 -8.85 24.06
C GLN A 234 0.95 -7.34 24.34
N MET A 235 0.46 -6.99 25.52
CA MET A 235 0.42 -5.60 25.94
C MET A 235 1.85 -5.09 26.21
N PRO A 236 2.19 -3.89 25.71
CA PRO A 236 3.47 -3.25 26.01
C PRO A 236 3.71 -3.13 27.52
N SER A 237 4.96 -3.22 27.94
CA SER A 237 5.32 -3.15 29.37
C SER A 237 4.85 -1.87 30.07
N SER A 238 4.67 -0.77 29.32
CA SER A 238 4.13 0.49 29.82
C SER A 238 2.64 0.45 30.17
N VAL A 239 1.93 -0.55 29.64
CA VAL A 239 0.51 -0.80 29.91
C VAL A 239 0.37 -1.66 31.18
N GLY A 240 1.41 -2.40 31.59
CA GLY A 240 1.51 -3.10 32.89
C GLY A 240 0.81 -4.47 32.92
N ASN A 241 0.87 -5.15 34.08
CA ASN A 241 0.10 -6.37 34.38
C ASN A 241 -1.38 -6.04 34.61
N LEU A 242 -2.01 -5.36 33.65
CA LEU A 242 -3.43 -5.08 33.73
C LEU A 242 -4.18 -6.40 33.65
N VAL A 243 -5.16 -6.53 34.54
CA VAL A 243 -6.16 -7.58 34.51
C VAL A 243 -7.51 -6.87 34.40
N ASP A 244 -8.20 -7.11 33.29
CA ASP A 244 -9.56 -6.67 33.06
C ASP A 244 -10.29 -7.79 32.31
N LEU A 245 -11.00 -8.62 33.09
CA LEU A 245 -11.68 -9.81 32.59
C LEU A 245 -12.84 -9.47 31.66
N ASP A 246 -13.47 -8.29 31.81
CA ASP A 246 -14.56 -7.85 30.93
C ASP A 246 -14.05 -7.67 29.48
N MET A 247 -12.77 -7.37 29.33
CA MET A 247 -12.11 -7.15 28.05
C MET A 247 -11.24 -8.32 27.62
N ARG A 248 -11.24 -9.41 28.41
CA ARG A 248 -10.36 -10.59 28.26
C ARG A 248 -8.88 -10.21 28.25
N LEU A 249 -8.50 -9.28 29.11
CA LEU A 249 -7.12 -8.89 29.37
C LEU A 249 -6.64 -9.56 30.66
N GLU A 250 -5.69 -10.48 30.57
CA GLU A 250 -5.14 -11.21 31.72
C GLU A 250 -3.64 -11.39 31.52
N ASP A 251 -2.85 -11.21 32.59
CA ASP A 251 -1.38 -11.33 32.58
C ASP A 251 -0.68 -10.52 31.46
N GLY A 252 -1.26 -9.36 31.10
CA GLY A 252 -0.73 -8.51 30.04
C GLY A 252 -0.95 -9.05 28.62
N LEU A 253 -1.84 -10.02 28.43
CA LEU A 253 -2.29 -10.52 27.13
C LEU A 253 -3.74 -10.11 26.89
N LEU A 254 -3.98 -9.36 25.82
CA LEU A 254 -5.34 -9.06 25.36
C LEU A 254 -5.79 -10.16 24.42
N ALA A 255 -6.75 -10.97 24.86
CA ALA A 255 -7.40 -11.95 23.99
C ALA A 255 -8.49 -11.28 23.15
N ILE A 256 -8.41 -11.47 21.84
CA ILE A 256 -9.42 -11.06 20.87
C ILE A 256 -9.95 -12.34 20.22
N SER A 257 -11.25 -12.56 20.31
CA SER A 257 -11.82 -13.79 19.76
C SER A 257 -11.70 -13.85 18.24
N ALA A 258 -11.61 -15.06 17.69
CA ALA A 258 -11.71 -15.26 16.24
C ALA A 258 -13.00 -14.63 15.68
N GLN A 259 -14.11 -14.71 16.43
CA GLN A 259 -15.37 -14.07 16.05
C GLN A 259 -15.26 -12.54 15.97
N GLU A 260 -14.69 -11.88 16.98
CA GLU A 260 -14.48 -10.43 16.95
C GLU A 260 -13.55 -10.02 15.80
N MET A 261 -12.47 -10.79 15.55
CA MET A 261 -11.57 -10.55 14.43
C MET A 261 -12.29 -10.67 13.09
N ARG A 262 -13.10 -11.72 12.88
CA ARG A 262 -13.90 -11.86 11.65
C ARG A 262 -14.87 -10.70 11.49
N GLU A 263 -15.79 -10.54 12.43
CA GLU A 263 -16.95 -9.65 12.29
C GLU A 263 -16.59 -8.17 12.28
N LEU A 264 -15.58 -7.77 13.06
CA LEU A 264 -15.23 -6.36 13.24
C LEU A 264 -14.00 -5.94 12.45
N VAL A 265 -13.12 -6.87 12.06
CA VAL A 265 -11.86 -6.54 11.38
C VAL A 265 -11.86 -6.99 9.93
N PHE A 266 -12.07 -8.28 9.66
CA PHE A 266 -11.88 -8.89 8.34
C PHE A 266 -13.11 -8.82 7.43
N ASP A 267 -14.25 -9.33 7.88
CA ASP A 267 -15.48 -9.44 7.09
C ASP A 267 -15.95 -8.09 6.50
N PRO A 268 -15.86 -6.95 7.22
CA PRO A 268 -16.24 -5.66 6.66
C PRO A 268 -15.39 -5.22 5.47
N VAL A 269 -14.19 -5.78 5.29
CA VAL A 269 -13.28 -5.48 4.17
C VAL A 269 -13.35 -6.57 3.10
N VAL A 270 -13.38 -7.85 3.50
CA VAL A 270 -13.39 -9.00 2.60
C VAL A 270 -14.71 -9.14 1.83
N ASN A 271 -15.84 -8.75 2.45
CA ASN A 271 -17.17 -8.89 1.83
C ASN A 271 -17.61 -7.66 0.99
N GLN A 272 -16.70 -6.72 0.71
CA GLN A 272 -16.95 -5.59 -0.20
C GLN A 272 -16.84 -6.03 -1.65
#